data_AF-A0A2V6B0D7-F1
#
_entry.id   AF-A0A2V6B0D7-F1
#
_cell.length_a   1.000
_cell.length_b   1.000
_cell.length_c   1.000
_cell.angle_alpha   90.00
_cell.angle_beta   90.00
_cell.angle_gamma   90.00
#
_symmetry.space_group_name_H-M   'P 1'
#
loop_
_entity.id
_entity.type
_entity.pdbx_description
1 polymer ?
#
loop_
_entity_poly.entity_id
_entity_poly.type
_entity_poly.pdbx_seq_one_letter_code
_entity_poly.pdbx_strand_id
1 'polypeptide(L)'
;MSDNVFDFVRASGLYDVQITFLTPFPGTPLYQRFQKSDRLLVERAWNRCTLFDINFQPDTLTVAELRSGFEALARRLYHPDFVRERSRRFLQSFRAARTQERRAA
;
A
#
# COMPACT_ATOMS: atom_id res chain seq x y z
N MET A 1 -1.39 13.23 1.53
CA MET A 1 -1.46 12.05 0.63
C MET A 1 -1.59 10.74 1.41
N SER A 2 -0.80 10.54 2.47
CA SER A 2 -0.91 9.38 3.37
C SER A 2 -2.25 9.30 4.13
N ASP A 3 -2.83 10.44 4.50
CA ASP A 3 -4.11 10.47 5.24
C ASP A 3 -5.27 9.85 4.46
N ASN A 4 -5.35 10.11 3.15
CA ASN A 4 -6.39 9.55 2.29
C ASN A 4 -6.33 8.01 2.22
N VAL A 5 -5.12 7.43 2.20
CA VAL A 5 -4.94 5.97 2.17
C VAL A 5 -5.34 5.36 3.50
N PHE A 6 -4.94 5.98 4.62
CA PHE A 6 -5.32 5.52 5.94
C PHE A 6 -6.85 5.55 6.13
N ASP A 7 -7.50 6.65 5.74
CA ASP A 7 -8.94 6.80 5.85
C ASP A 7 -9.69 5.81 4.95
N PHE A 8 -9.20 5.59 3.74
CA PHE A 8 -9.73 4.56 2.85
C PHE A 8 -9.65 3.17 3.49
N VAL A 9 -8.48 2.78 4.01
CA VAL A 9 -8.31 1.48 4.69
C VAL A 9 -9.26 1.36 5.88
N ARG A 10 -9.36 2.40 6.71
CA ARG A 10 -10.27 2.42 7.87
C ARG A 10 -11.73 2.26 7.46
N ALA A 11 -12.15 2.92 6.38
CA ALA A 11 -13.52 2.87 5.87
C ALA A 11 -13.85 1.54 5.17
N SER A 12 -12.87 0.93 4.49
CA SER A 12 -13.05 -0.31 3.73
C SER A 12 -13.36 -1.54 4.58
N GLY A 13 -13.02 -1.53 5.88
CA GLY A 13 -13.24 -2.66 6.78
C GLY A 13 -12.39 -3.90 6.48
N LEU A 14 -11.31 -3.75 5.70
CA LEU A 14 -10.41 -4.85 5.33
C LEU A 14 -9.73 -5.48 6.55
N TYR A 15 -9.72 -6.81 6.58
CA TYR A 15 -9.09 -7.60 7.65
C TYR A 15 -7.57 -7.44 7.66
N ASP A 16 -6.94 -7.65 6.51
CA ASP A 16 -5.49 -7.53 6.36
C ASP A 16 -5.15 -6.57 5.21
N VAL A 17 -4.03 -5.87 5.34
CA VAL A 17 -3.61 -4.81 4.42
C VAL A 17 -2.11 -4.86 4.24
N GLN A 18 -1.68 -4.95 2.99
CA GLN A 18 -0.28 -4.85 2.60
C GLN A 18 -0.05 -3.54 1.83
N ILE A 19 1.00 -2.82 2.19
CA ILE A 19 1.46 -1.63 1.46
C ILE A 19 2.88 -1.84 0.94
N THR A 20 3.16 -1.36 -0.26
CA THR A 20 4.46 -1.44 -0.94
C THR A 20 4.76 -0.15 -1.70
N PHE A 21 6.02 0.07 -2.08
CA PHE A 21 6.36 1.15 -3.00
C PHE A 21 6.08 0.74 -4.45
N LEU A 22 5.76 1.74 -5.28
CA LEU A 22 5.71 1.56 -6.72
C LEU A 22 7.09 1.14 -7.22
N THR A 23 7.20 -0.07 -7.75
CA THR A 23 8.46 -0.61 -8.26
C THR A 23 8.42 -0.72 -9.79
N PRO A 24 9.21 0.07 -10.52
CA PRO A 24 9.35 -0.09 -11.97
C PRO A 24 10.23 -1.31 -12.27
N PHE A 25 9.62 -2.47 -12.51
CA PHE A 25 10.37 -3.68 -12.86
C PHE A 25 10.95 -3.59 -14.28
N PRO A 26 12.23 -3.95 -14.49
CA PRO A 26 12.84 -3.94 -15.81
C PRO A 26 12.02 -4.75 -16.83
N GLY A 27 11.87 -4.21 -18.04
CA GLY A 27 11.05 -4.84 -19.10
C GLY A 27 9.56 -4.49 -19.06
N THR A 28 9.06 -3.82 -18.02
CA THR A 28 7.66 -3.35 -17.98
C THR A 28 7.47 -2.01 -18.72
N PRO A 29 6.25 -1.71 -19.22
CA PRO A 29 5.95 -0.39 -19.78
C PRO A 29 6.20 0.77 -18.80
N LEU A 30 5.99 0.52 -17.49
CA LEU A 30 6.28 1.50 -16.44
C LEU A 30 7.77 1.84 -16.36
N TYR A 31 8.64 0.82 -16.44
CA TYR A 31 10.09 1.01 -16.47
C TYR A 31 10.53 1.78 -17.70
N GLN A 32 10.01 1.42 -18.88
CA GLN A 32 10.32 2.15 -20.13
C GLN A 32 9.89 3.61 -20.05
N ARG A 33 8.73 3.89 -19.44
CA ARG A 33 8.26 5.27 -19.25
C ARG A 33 9.20 6.07 -18.36
N PHE A 34 9.59 5.51 -17.20
CA PHE A 34 10.51 6.19 -16.28
C PHE A 34 11.92 6.34 -16.84
N GLN A 35 12.37 5.40 -17.66
CA GLN A 35 13.63 5.52 -18.40
C GLN A 35 13.56 6.66 -19.43
N LYS A 36 12.49 6.72 -20.23
CA LYS A 36 12.29 7.79 -21.23
C LYS A 36 12.15 9.18 -20.62
N SER A 37 11.62 9.27 -19.39
CA SER A 37 11.46 10.53 -18.67
C SER A 37 12.65 10.89 -17.78
N ASP A 38 13.75 10.14 -17.83
CA ASP A 38 14.94 10.32 -16.99
C ASP A 38 14.64 10.36 -15.47
N ARG A 39 13.68 9.53 -15.05
CA ARG A 39 13.21 9.42 -13.66
C ARG A 39 13.62 8.12 -13.00
N LEU A 40 14.45 7.31 -13.65
CA LEU A 40 14.96 6.07 -13.09
C LEU A 40 16.29 6.33 -12.37
N LEU A 41 16.37 6.04 -11.08
CA LEU A 41 17.56 6.39 -10.28
C LEU A 41 18.76 5.48 -10.57
N VAL A 42 18.51 4.19 -10.81
CA VAL A 42 19.53 3.21 -11.20
C VAL A 42 18.96 2.30 -12.29
N GLU A 43 19.63 2.28 -13.44
CA GLU A 43 19.31 1.35 -14.52
C GLU A 43 19.61 -0.10 -14.12
N ARG A 44 18.72 -1.04 -14.51
CA ARG A 44 18.89 -2.49 -14.28
C ARG A 44 19.15 -2.88 -12.81
N ALA A 45 18.63 -2.12 -11.85
CA ALA A 45 18.70 -2.43 -10.42
C ALA A 45 17.73 -3.57 -10.03
N TRP A 46 17.94 -4.76 -10.59
CA TRP A 46 17.20 -5.99 -10.23
C TRP A 46 17.26 -6.26 -8.72
N ASN A 47 18.39 -5.90 -8.09
CA ASN A 47 18.61 -5.98 -6.65
C ASN A 47 17.78 -4.99 -5.81
N ARG A 48 17.16 -3.98 -6.42
CA ARG A 48 16.29 -2.97 -5.76
C ARG A 48 14.83 -3.12 -6.14
N CYS A 49 14.47 -4.24 -6.75
CA CYS A 49 13.08 -4.57 -7.08
C CYS A 49 12.40 -5.33 -5.93
N THR A 50 12.67 -4.95 -4.69
CA THR A 50 12.23 -5.64 -3.46
C THR A 50 10.84 -5.21 -2.98
N LEU A 51 10.17 -4.31 -3.70
CA LEU A 51 8.93 -3.63 -3.30
C LEU A 51 9.07 -2.65 -2.11
N PHE A 52 10.24 -2.62 -1.46
CA PHE A 52 10.56 -1.74 -0.33
C PHE A 52 11.67 -0.72 -0.64
N ASP A 53 12.31 -0.85 -1.81
CA ASP A 53 13.28 0.10 -2.32
C ASP A 53 12.66 1.05 -3.34
N ILE A 54 13.03 2.32 -3.27
CA ILE A 54 12.60 3.34 -4.22
C ILE A 54 13.67 3.46 -5.30
N ASN A 55 13.36 3.02 -6.52
CA ASN A 55 14.26 3.11 -7.68
C ASN A 55 13.80 4.11 -8.76
N PHE A 56 13.01 5.11 -8.36
CA PHE A 56 12.54 6.16 -9.27
C PHE A 56 12.46 7.50 -8.54
N GLN A 57 12.53 8.58 -9.31
CA GLN A 57 12.31 9.94 -8.84
C GLN A 57 10.81 10.27 -8.91
N PRO A 58 10.13 10.51 -7.77
CA PRO A 58 8.75 10.98 -7.77
C PRO A 58 8.65 12.37 -8.41
N ASP A 59 7.47 12.72 -8.96
CA ASP A 59 7.27 13.97 -9.70
C ASP A 59 7.28 15.21 -8.80
N THR A 60 6.66 15.10 -7.62
CA THR A 60 6.41 16.22 -6.71
C THR A 60 7.07 16.05 -5.34
N LEU A 61 7.67 14.89 -5.08
CA LEU A 61 8.27 14.53 -3.80
C LEU A 61 9.72 14.11 -4.00
N THR A 62 10.54 14.41 -3.00
CA THR A 62 11.85 13.77 -2.88
C THR A 62 11.67 12.31 -2.47
N VAL A 63 12.67 11.47 -2.77
CA VAL A 63 12.71 10.08 -2.34
C VAL A 63 12.63 9.97 -0.80
N ALA A 64 13.25 10.91 -0.08
CA ALA A 64 13.24 10.97 1.37
C ALA A 64 11.83 11.27 1.93
N GLU A 65 11.12 12.23 1.34
CA GLU A 65 9.74 12.56 1.73
C GLU A 65 8.78 11.38 1.45
N LEU A 66 8.93 10.71 0.29
CA LEU A 66 8.14 9.53 -0.02
C LEU A 66 8.39 8.40 1.00
N ARG A 67 9.65 8.16 1.36
CA ARG A 67 10.03 7.16 2.37
C ARG A 67 9.42 7.50 3.74
N SER A 68 9.59 8.74 4.20
CA SER A 68 9.06 9.20 5.49
C SER A 68 7.53 9.09 5.55
N GLY A 69 6.84 9.50 4.49
CA GLY A 69 5.38 9.39 4.39
C GLY A 69 4.89 7.93 4.42
N PHE A 70 5.60 7.02 3.74
CA PHE A 70 5.30 5.60 3.77
C PHE A 70 5.53 4.99 5.17
N GLU A 71 6.63 5.33 5.84
CA GLU A 71 6.88 4.86 7.20
C GLU A 71 5.83 5.36 8.19
N ALA A 72 5.43 6.63 8.09
CA ALA A 72 4.37 7.19 8.93
C ALA A 72 3.03 6.48 8.69
N LEU A 73 2.70 6.18 7.43
CA LEU A 73 1.51 5.40 7.08
C LEU A 73 1.59 3.97 7.63
N ALA A 74 2.71 3.28 7.44
CA ALA A 74 2.94 1.93 7.92
C ALA A 74 2.77 1.84 9.44
N ARG A 75 3.38 2.77 10.20
CA ARG A 75 3.24 2.83 11.66
C ARG A 75 1.78 2.95 12.11
N ARG A 76 0.97 3.73 11.38
CA ARG A 76 -0.47 3.89 11.68
C ARG A 76 -1.28 2.64 11.30
N LEU A 77 -1.05 2.08 10.12
CA LEU A 77 -1.79 0.92 9.60
C LEU A 77 -1.52 -0.38 10.39
N TYR A 78 -0.29 -0.53 10.85
CA TYR A 78 0.15 -1.70 11.63
C TYR A 78 0.16 -1.44 13.13
N HIS A 79 -0.37 -0.30 13.60
CA HIS A 79 -0.53 -0.05 15.02
C HIS A 79 -1.44 -1.13 15.63
N PRO A 80 -1.06 -1.77 16.77
CA PRO A 80 -1.82 -2.87 17.33
C PRO A 80 -3.30 -2.55 17.56
N ASP A 81 -3.61 -1.33 18.00
CA ASP A 81 -4.98 -0.90 18.25
C ASP A 81 -5.82 -0.87 16.98
N PHE A 82 -5.25 -0.35 15.89
CA PHE A 82 -5.92 -0.26 14.60
C PHE A 82 -6.08 -1.64 13.95
N VAL A 83 -5.09 -2.53 14.10
CA VAL A 83 -5.21 -3.94 13.67
C VAL A 83 -6.34 -4.65 14.43
N ARG A 84 -6.45 -4.45 15.74
CA ARG A 84 -7.54 -5.02 16.55
C ARG A 84 -8.90 -4.46 16.15
N GLU A 85 -8.99 -3.15 15.92
CA GLU A 85 -10.20 -2.49 15.42
C GLU A 85 -10.66 -3.10 14.09
N ARG A 86 -9.76 -3.20 13.10
CA ARG A 86 -10.05 -3.79 11.79
C ARG A 86 -10.48 -5.26 11.90
N SER A 87 -9.75 -6.05 12.68
CA SER A 87 -10.08 -7.46 12.93
C SER A 87 -11.48 -7.63 13.52
N ARG A 88 -11.85 -6.79 14.51
CA ARG A 88 -13.17 -6.82 15.14
C ARG A 88 -14.27 -6.46 14.15
N ARG A 89 -14.11 -5.39 13.38
CA ARG A 89 -15.08 -4.95 12.36
C ARG A 89 -15.30 -5.99 11.27
N PHE A 90 -14.22 -6.61 10.80
CA PHE A 90 -14.31 -7.69 9.83
C PHE A 90 -15.10 -8.89 10.37
N LEU A 91 -14.76 -9.36 11.57
CA LEU A 91 -15.47 -10.48 12.21
C LEU A 91 -16.96 -10.19 12.43
N GLN A 92 -17.31 -8.96 12.80
CA GLN A 92 -18.70 -8.54 12.95
C GLN A 92 -19.44 -8.60 11.60
N SER A 93 -18.84 -8.04 10.55
CA SER A 93 -19.43 -8.02 9.20
C SER A 93 -19.57 -9.43 8.62
N PHE A 94 -18.55 -10.28 8.80
CA PHE A 94 -18.55 -11.67 8.36
C PHE A 94 -19.63 -12.50 9.07
N ARG A 95 -19.81 -12.32 10.38
CA ARG A 95 -20.88 -12.99 11.13
C ARG A 95 -22.26 -12.57 10.65
N ALA A 96 -22.48 -11.27 10.44
CA ALA A 96 -23.74 -10.74 9.96
C ALA A 96 -24.11 -11.31 8.57
N ALA A 97 -23.16 -11.31 7.64
CA ALA A 97 -23.35 -11.89 6.30
C ALA A 97 -23.74 -13.38 6.38
N ARG A 98 -23.05 -14.18 7.20
CA ARG A 98 -23.38 -15.60 7.39
C ARG A 98 -24.74 -15.84 8.03
N THR A 99 -25.18 -14.98 8.95
CA THR A 99 -26.53 -15.10 9.54
C THR A 99 -27.61 -14.77 8.51
N GLN A 100 -27.36 -13.82 7.61
CA GLN A 100 -28.29 -13.47 6.54
C GLN A 100 -28.41 -14.58 5.50
N GLU A 101 -27.29 -15.18 5.07
CA GLU A 101 -27.28 -16.36 4.18
C GLU A 101 -28.11 -17.52 4.77
N ARG A 102 -27.94 -17.82 6.06
CA ARG A 102 -28.70 -18.88 6.75
C ARG A 102 -30.19 -18.60 6.91
N ARG A 103 -30.62 -17.33 6.85
CA ARG A 103 -32.04 -16.95 6.91
C ARG A 103 -32.71 -16.92 5.54
N ALA A 104 -31.91 -16.84 4.48
CA ALA A 104 -32.37 -16.82 3.10
C ALA A 104 -32.40 -18.21 2.45
N ALA A 105 -31.80 -19.22 3.10
CA ALA A 105 -31.85 -20.64 2.75
C ALA A 105 -32.91 -21.37 3.59
#